data_AF-A0A952VXR0-F1
#
_entry.id   AF-A0A952VXR0-F1
#
_cell.length_a   1.000
_cell.length_b   1.000
_cell.length_c   1.000
_cell.angle_alpha   90.00
_cell.angle_beta   90.00
_cell.angle_gamma   90.00
#
_symmetry.space_group_name_H-M   'P 1'
#
loop_
_entity.id
_entity.type
_entity.pdbx_description
1 polymer ?
#
loop_
_entity_poly.entity_id
_entity_poly.type
_entity_poly.pdbx_seq_one_letter_code
_entity_poly.pdbx_strand_id
1 'polypeptide(L)' 'ARFIVGPNNEVLVPASAVLGALFLLLVDDLARNLFIVEIPIGIVTELIGIPVFLLVLFRTKKGWL' A
#
# COMPACT_ATOMS: atom_id res chain seq x y z
N ALA A 1 -2.37 -6.05 -4.55
CA ALA A 1 -2.10 -7.42 -5.05
C ALA A 1 -3.38 -8.24 -5.27
N ARG A 2 -4.19 -8.52 -4.23
CA ARG A 2 -5.39 -9.37 -4.36
C ARG A 2 -6.41 -8.94 -5.42
N PHE A 3 -6.63 -7.63 -5.58
CA PHE A 3 -7.49 -7.10 -6.63
C PHE A 3 -6.94 -7.28 -8.06
N ILE A 4 -5.63 -7.52 -8.20
CA ILE A 4 -4.92 -7.64 -9.48
C ILE A 4 -4.77 -9.10 -9.88
N VAL A 5 -4.29 -9.95 -8.97
CA VAL A 5 -3.95 -11.37 -9.25
C VAL A 5 -4.98 -12.37 -8.71
N GLY A 6 -6.02 -11.91 -8.02
CA GLY A 6 -7.04 -12.76 -7.42
C GLY A 6 -6.63 -13.37 -6.07
N PRO A 7 -7.41 -14.36 -5.57
CA PRO A 7 -7.25 -14.91 -4.23
C PRO A 7 -6.30 -16.10 -4.14
N ASN A 8 -5.73 -16.61 -5.25
CA ASN A 8 -4.83 -17.75 -5.20
C ASN A 8 -3.52 -17.37 -4.49
N ASN A 9 -3.26 -17.95 -3.32
CA ASN A 9 -2.12 -17.62 -2.46
C ASN A 9 -0.76 -17.88 -3.12
N GLU A 10 -0.65 -18.89 -4.00
CA GLU A 10 0.60 -19.22 -4.69
C GLU A 10 1.11 -18.07 -5.57
N VAL A 11 0.18 -17.31 -6.17
CA VAL A 11 0.49 -16.12 -6.98
C VAL A 11 0.39 -14.85 -6.15
N LEU A 12 -0.56 -14.79 -5.21
CA LEU A 12 -0.82 -13.62 -4.39
C LEU A 12 0.34 -13.29 -3.46
N VAL A 13 0.97 -14.27 -2.82
CA VAL A 13 2.09 -14.03 -1.89
C VAL A 13 3.29 -13.40 -2.62
N PRO A 14 3.85 -13.98 -3.70
CA PRO A 14 4.96 -13.36 -4.42
C PRO A 14 4.58 -12.01 -5.04
N ALA A 15 3.37 -11.89 -5.60
CA ALA A 15 2.90 -10.61 -6.13
C ALA A 15 2.76 -9.52 -5.05
N SER A 16 2.33 -9.90 -3.84
CA SER A 16 2.23 -8.98 -2.70
C SER A 16 3.60 -8.56 -2.19
N ALA A 17 4.56 -9.48 -2.13
CA ALA A 17 5.93 -9.18 -1.75
C ALA A 17 6.58 -8.19 -2.71
N VAL A 18 6.46 -8.42 -4.02
CA VAL A 18 7.02 -7.53 -5.05
C VAL A 18 6.35 -6.15 -5.01
N LEU A 19 5.02 -6.10 -4.96
CA LEU A 19 4.30 -4.81 -4.88
C LEU A 19 4.61 -4.05 -3.58
N GLY A 20 4.71 -4.76 -2.45
CA GLY A 20 5.07 -4.15 -1.17
C GLY A 20 6.50 -3.61 -1.17
N ALA A 21 7.46 -4.37 -1.70
CA ALA A 21 8.85 -3.93 -1.83
C ALA A 21 8.97 -2.68 -2.72
N LEU A 22 8.31 -2.68 -3.88
CA LEU A 22 8.31 -1.52 -4.78
C LEU A 22 7.68 -0.29 -4.11
N PHE A 23 6.56 -0.46 -3.42
CA PHE A 23 5.91 0.62 -2.68
C PHE A 23 6.82 1.20 -1.61
N LEU A 24 7.46 0.35 -0.80
CA LEU A 24 8.37 0.81 0.26
C LEU A 24 9.59 1.54 -0.30
N LEU A 25 10.20 1.06 -1.38
CA LEU A 25 11.31 1.74 -2.03
C LEU A 25 10.92 3.14 -2.54
N LEU A 26 9.76 3.26 -3.18
CA LEU A 26 9.27 4.56 -3.66
C LEU A 26 8.99 5.51 -2.50
N VAL A 27 8.38 5.03 -1.42
CA VAL A 27 8.05 5.87 -0.27
C VAL A 27 9.30 6.26 0.53
N ASP A 28 10.29 5.37 0.66
CA ASP A 28 11.58 5.69 1.28
C ASP A 28 12.32 6.78 0.50
N ASP A 29 12.39 6.64 -0.82
CA ASP A 29 13.04 7.64 -1.70
C ASP A 29 12.31 8.99 -1.63
N LEU A 30 10.98 9.00 -1.63
CA LEU A 30 10.19 10.22 -1.42
C LEU A 30 10.44 10.83 -0.04
N ALA A 31 10.49 10.04 1.03
CA ALA A 31 10.73 10.53 2.37
C ALA A 31 12.10 11.21 2.51
N ARG A 32 13.12 10.65 1.85
CA ARG A 32 14.49 11.20 1.85
C ARG A 32 14.64 12.46 1.00
N ASN A 33 13.92 12.58 -0.11
CA ASN A 33 14.10 13.69 -1.05
C ASN A 33 13.13 14.87 -0.84
N LEU A 34 11.94 14.65 -0.28
CA LEU A 34 10.93 15.71 -0.12
C LEU A 34 11.15 16.62 1.09
N PHE A 35 11.90 16.16 2.08
CA PHE A 35 12.04 16.85 3.36
C PHE A 35 13.50 17.09 3.70
N ILE A 36 13.80 18.30 4.18
CA ILE A 36 15.13 18.68 4.65
C ILE A 36 15.47 17.99 5.99
N VAL A 37 14.42 17.61 6.74
CA VAL A 37 14.52 16.86 7.99
C VAL A 37 14.14 15.41 7.72
N GLU A 38 14.84 14.47 8.36
CA GLU A 38 14.52 13.05 8.26
C GLU A 38 13.13 12.76 8.84
N ILE A 39 12.14 12.65 7.97
CA ILE A 39 10.79 12.25 8.36
C ILE A 39 10.74 10.72 8.43
N PRO A 40 10.22 10.14 9.51
CA PRO A 40 9.99 8.70 9.59
C PRO A 40 9.13 8.23 8.42
N ILE A 41 9.61 7.22 7.68
CA ILE A 41 8.91 6.63 6.54
C ILE A 41 7.47 6.22 6.87
N GLY A 42 7.20 5.83 8.13
CA GLY A 42 5.88 5.50 8.65
C GLY A 42 4.85 6.60 8.36
N ILE A 43 5.19 7.87 8.58
CA ILE A 43 4.28 9.01 8.37
C ILE A 43 3.88 9.10 6.90
N VAL A 44 4.84 8.97 5.98
CA VAL A 44 4.58 9.04 4.54
C VAL A 44 3.75 7.83 4.08
N THR A 45 4.03 6.64 4.61
CA THR A 45 3.23 5.45 4.30
C THR A 45 1.80 5.55 4.80
N GLU A 46 1.56 6.14 5.98
CA GLU A 46 0.22 6.32 6.55
C GLU A 46 -0.61 7.34 5.75
N LEU A 47 0.00 8.42 5.28
CA LEU A 47 -0.66 9.41 4.42
C LEU A 47 -1.24 8.78 3.14
N ILE A 48 -0.58 7.75 2.60
CA ILE A 48 -1.07 7.00 1.43
C ILE A 48 -2.00 5.85 1.87
N GLY A 49 -1.65 5.17 2.96
CA GLY A 49 -2.36 4.00 3.48
C GLY A 49 -3.78 4.31 3.93
N ILE A 50 -4.00 5.45 4.61
CA ILE A 50 -5.32 5.85 5.10
C ILE A 50 -6.32 6.04 3.94
N PRO A 51 -6.04 6.86 2.90
CA PRO A 51 -6.90 6.96 1.72
C PRO A 51 -7.16 5.62 1.04
N VAL A 52 -6.12 4.80 0.84
CA VAL A 52 -6.26 3.49 0.20
C VAL A 52 -7.15 2.56 1.02
N PHE A 53 -6.96 2.54 2.35
CA PHE A 53 -7.77 1.73 3.25
C PHE A 53 -9.24 2.17 3.24
N LEU A 54 -9.50 3.48 3.30
CA LEU A 54 -10.85 4.03 3.20
C LEU A 54 -11.52 3.65 1.87
N LEU A 55 -10.81 3.77 0.75
CA LEU A 55 -11.31 3.37 -0.57
C LEU A 55 -11.70 1.88 -0.60
N VAL A 56 -10.87 1.00 -0.04
CA VAL A 56 -11.18 -0.43 0.03
C VAL A 56 -12.38 -0.68 0.95
N LEU A 57 -12.43 -0.03 2.11
CA LEU A 57 -13.51 -0.16 3.09
C LEU A 57 -14.87 0.21 2.47
N PHE A 58 -14.95 1.32 1.73
CA PHE A 58 -16.18 1.73 1.05
C PHE A 58 -16.61 0.75 -0.04
N ARG A 59 -15.67 0.11 -0.75
CA ARG A 59 -15.99 -0.91 -1.76
C ARG A 59 -16.50 -2.20 -1.14
N THR A 60 -15.97 -2.60 0.01
CA THR A 60 -16.40 -3.83 0.71
C THR A 60 -17.80 -3.72 1.32
N LYS A 61 -18.26 -2.52 1.70
CA LYS A 61 -19.62 -2.31 2.24
C LYS A 61 -20.76 -2.72 1.29
N LYS A 62 -20.51 -2.88 -0.01
CA LYS A 62 -21.51 -3.36 -0.98
C LYS A 62 -21.80 -4.88 -0.93
N GLY A 63 -21.04 -5.66 -0.17
CA GLY A 63 -21.21 -7.12 -0.08
C GLY A 63 -22.14 -7.63 1.03
N TRP A 64 -22.84 -6.73 1.75
CA TRP A 64 -23.70 -7.04 2.91
C TRP A 64 -25.08 -6.37 2.78
N LEU A 65 -25.67 -6.37 1.59
CA LEU A 65 -27.07 -6.00 1.34
C LEU A 65 -27.72 -7.05 0.44
#